data_AF-M0CVK3-F1
#
_entry.id   AF-M0CVK3-F1
#
_cell.length_a   1.000
_cell.length_b   1.000
_cell.length_c   1.000
_cell.angle_alpha   90.00
_cell.angle_beta   90.00
_cell.angle_gamma   90.00
#
_symmetry.space_group_name_H-M   'P 1'
#
loop_
_entity.id
_entity.type
_entity.pdbx_description
1 polymer ?
#
loop_
_entity_poly.entity_id
_entity_poly.type
_entity_poly.pdbx_seq_one_letter_code
_entity_poly.pdbx_strand_id
1 'polypeptide(L)'
;MDDGANTGVDTGRRIARFRDDGALLTPHAHLRDMSRGATDPETEARQVRAREENDELGRWLENLFDGTAEATVLGLPALVGVLFSGGLLTPSAALGAAVTLSFGVAAFRNGSLAFGPGWPPFSLFYAAVRTVWYNLAYVAAVYGVIGSGLFESTPSGLALAIVAGGAVGAVAVLTFPFVANGVESARRL
;
A
#
# COMPACT_ATOMS: atom_id res chain seq x y z
N MET A 1 51.62 -14.39 7.47
CA MET A 1 52.77 -14.90 6.72
C MET A 1 52.22 -15.68 5.56
N ASP A 2 52.77 -15.40 4.37
CA ASP A 2 52.34 -15.71 3.00
C ASP A 2 51.25 -14.77 2.48
N ASP A 3 51.58 -13.64 1.84
CA ASP A 3 52.37 -13.38 0.61
C ASP A 3 51.82 -14.03 -0.66
N GLY A 4 51.48 -13.20 -1.65
CA GLY A 4 51.05 -13.69 -2.97
C GLY A 4 50.49 -12.63 -3.90
N ALA A 5 51.24 -11.55 -4.14
CA ALA A 5 50.99 -10.61 -5.23
C ALA A 5 51.24 -11.26 -6.61
N ASN A 6 50.41 -10.93 -7.61
CA ASN A 6 50.81 -11.01 -9.03
C ASN A 6 49.91 -10.08 -9.87
N THR A 7 50.42 -8.91 -10.29
CA THR A 7 50.84 -8.55 -11.67
C THR A 7 49.78 -8.88 -12.74
N GLY A 8 49.26 -7.94 -13.52
CA GLY A 8 49.97 -6.88 -14.25
C GLY A 8 50.13 -7.32 -15.70
N VAL A 9 49.14 -7.05 -16.56
CA VAL A 9 49.32 -7.09 -18.02
C VAL A 9 48.64 -5.88 -18.65
N ASP A 10 49.50 -4.92 -18.96
CA ASP A 10 49.33 -3.82 -19.89
C ASP A 10 49.39 -4.37 -21.33
N THR A 11 48.43 -4.02 -22.19
CA THR A 11 48.59 -4.14 -23.64
C THR A 11 47.82 -3.02 -24.32
N GLY A 12 48.55 -1.94 -24.61
CA GLY A 12 48.10 -0.86 -25.47
C GLY A 12 47.69 -1.33 -26.86
N ARG A 13 46.71 -0.64 -27.44
CA ARG A 13 46.49 -0.60 -28.88
C ARG A 13 46.09 0.81 -29.31
N ARG A 14 47.07 1.52 -29.88
CA ARG A 14 46.90 2.75 -30.67
C ARG A 14 46.05 2.42 -31.90
N ILE A 15 45.02 3.21 -32.20
CA ILE A 15 44.50 3.36 -33.56
C ILE A 15 44.23 4.84 -33.84
N ALA A 16 45.05 5.35 -34.76
CA ALA A 16 44.89 6.39 -35.77
C ALA A 16 43.98 7.60 -35.53
N ARG A 17 44.64 8.78 -35.61
CA ARG A 17 44.06 10.05 -36.05
C ARG A 17 43.45 9.89 -37.44
N PHE A 18 42.21 10.32 -37.62
CA PHE A 18 41.68 10.74 -38.91
C PHE A 18 41.23 12.19 -38.77
N ARG A 19 41.85 13.05 -39.57
CA ARG A 19 41.60 14.48 -39.68
C ARG A 19 40.95 14.66 -41.05
N ASP A 20 39.71 15.13 -41.07
CA ASP A 20 39.09 15.69 -42.27
C ASP A 20 38.62 17.11 -41.94
N ASP A 21 39.33 18.06 -42.55
CA ASP A 21 38.95 19.47 -42.64
C ASP A 21 38.08 19.62 -43.90
N GLY A 22 36.85 20.13 -43.76
CA GLY A 22 35.95 20.32 -44.90
C GLY A 22 34.69 21.10 -44.55
N ALA A 23 34.74 22.41 -44.79
CA ALA A 23 33.72 23.40 -44.46
C ALA A 23 32.43 23.30 -45.32
N LEU A 24 31.28 23.68 -44.73
CA LEU A 24 30.36 24.75 -45.17
C LEU A 24 28.90 24.56 -44.67
N LEU A 25 28.52 25.44 -43.73
CA LEU A 25 27.28 26.24 -43.62
C LEU A 25 25.86 25.60 -43.52
N THR A 26 25.32 25.74 -42.30
CA THR A 26 23.97 26.24 -41.85
C THR A 26 22.67 25.50 -42.26
N PRO A 27 21.50 25.71 -41.58
CA PRO A 27 21.18 26.32 -40.27
C PRO A 27 20.23 25.47 -39.37
N HIS A 28 19.85 26.01 -38.20
CA HIS A 28 18.76 25.59 -37.29
C HIS A 28 19.10 24.64 -36.13
N ALA A 29 20.09 25.02 -35.32
CA ALA A 29 20.19 24.58 -33.93
C ALA A 29 19.69 25.70 -33.01
N HIS A 30 18.37 25.87 -32.87
CA HIS A 30 17.83 26.82 -31.88
C HIS A 30 16.53 26.35 -31.20
N LEU A 31 16.25 25.04 -31.13
CA LEU A 31 15.14 24.50 -30.32
C LEU A 31 15.44 23.09 -29.79
N ARG A 32 16.56 22.91 -29.10
CA ARG A 32 16.75 21.79 -28.15
C ARG A 32 17.48 22.27 -26.91
N ASP A 33 16.93 23.31 -26.31
CA ASP A 33 17.06 23.51 -24.87
C ASP A 33 15.72 23.09 -24.24
N MET A 34 15.41 21.80 -24.41
CA MET A 34 14.46 21.17 -23.50
C MET A 34 15.28 20.91 -22.25
N SER A 35 15.04 21.73 -21.24
CA SER A 35 15.51 21.57 -19.88
C SER A 35 15.45 20.10 -19.45
N ARG A 36 16.59 19.40 -19.57
CA ARG A 36 16.93 18.38 -18.60
C ARG A 36 17.00 19.15 -17.30
N GLY A 37 15.94 19.08 -16.51
CA GLY A 37 15.88 19.70 -15.19
C GLY A 37 17.21 19.39 -14.52
N ALA A 38 17.96 20.44 -14.21
CA ALA A 38 19.17 20.33 -13.43
C ALA A 38 18.74 19.93 -12.01
N THR A 39 18.45 18.65 -11.83
CA THR A 39 18.44 18.03 -10.52
C THR A 39 19.86 18.18 -10.00
N ASP A 40 19.99 18.95 -8.91
CA ASP A 40 21.26 19.13 -8.22
C ASP A 40 21.89 17.75 -8.01
N PRO A 41 23.17 17.54 -8.39
CA PRO A 41 23.85 16.25 -8.26
C PRO A 41 23.81 15.69 -6.83
N GLU A 42 23.61 16.52 -5.79
CA GLU A 42 23.33 16.03 -4.44
C GLU A 42 21.97 15.31 -4.33
N THR A 43 20.97 15.75 -5.09
CA THR A 43 19.64 15.11 -5.19
C THR A 43 19.73 13.79 -5.95
N GLU A 44 20.54 13.73 -7.00
CA GLU A 44 20.79 12.49 -7.76
C GLU A 44 21.58 11.48 -6.92
N ALA A 45 22.59 11.94 -6.15
CA ALA A 45 23.33 11.09 -5.23
C ALA A 45 22.48 10.53 -4.09
N ARG A 46 21.46 11.27 -3.62
CA ARG A 46 20.49 10.80 -2.63
C ARG A 46 19.53 9.74 -3.18
N GLN A 47 19.21 9.75 -4.47
CA GLN A 47 18.34 8.74 -5.10
C GLN A 47 19.05 7.39 -5.31
N VAL A 48 20.38 7.39 -5.42
CA VAL A 48 21.18 6.18 -5.73
C VAL A 48 21.75 5.53 -4.46
N ARG A 49 21.56 6.13 -3.27
CA ARG A 49 21.95 5.47 -2.02
C ARG A 49 21.10 4.20 -1.87
N ALA A 50 21.73 3.05 -1.67
CA ALA A 50 21.03 1.84 -1.24
C ALA A 50 20.18 2.25 -0.03
N ARG A 51 18.84 2.16 -0.15
CA ARG A 51 17.95 2.49 0.96
C ARG A 51 18.41 1.67 2.16
N GLU A 52 18.69 2.34 3.27
CA GLU A 52 18.87 1.66 4.56
C GLU A 52 17.66 0.75 4.74
N GLU A 53 17.91 -0.54 5.06
CA GLU A 53 16.84 -1.49 5.31
C GLU A 53 15.89 -0.89 6.35
N ASN A 54 14.58 -0.86 6.03
CA ASN A 54 13.57 -0.33 6.94
C ASN A 54 13.70 -1.05 8.29
N ASP A 55 13.82 -0.26 9.36
CA ASP A 55 13.77 -0.79 10.72
C ASP A 55 12.40 -1.43 11.02
N GLU A 56 12.29 -2.11 12.16
CA GLU A 56 11.05 -2.82 12.51
C GLU A 56 9.82 -1.90 12.53
N LEU A 57 9.99 -0.66 12.99
CA LEU A 57 8.95 0.36 12.99
C LEU A 57 8.59 0.82 11.58
N GLY A 58 9.58 1.06 10.72
CA GLY A 58 9.41 1.45 9.32
C GLY A 58 8.64 0.38 8.55
N ARG A 59 8.99 -0.90 8.75
CA ARG A 59 8.26 -2.03 8.14
C ARG A 59 6.85 -2.17 8.72
N TRP A 60 6.63 -1.87 9.99
CA TRP A 60 5.29 -1.85 10.58
C TRP A 60 4.42 -0.74 9.98
N LEU A 61 4.96 0.47 9.85
CA LEU A 61 4.28 1.62 9.23
C LEU A 61 3.97 1.36 7.76
N GLU A 62 4.89 0.77 7.01
CA GLU A 62 4.68 0.37 5.62
C GLU A 62 3.49 -0.59 5.50
N ASN A 63 3.44 -1.63 6.34
CA ASN A 63 2.31 -2.55 6.39
C ASN A 63 0.99 -1.87 6.81
N LEU A 64 1.05 -0.87 7.70
CA LEU A 64 -0.10 -0.08 8.11
C LEU A 64 -0.62 0.80 6.97
N PHE A 65 0.27 1.47 6.24
CA PHE A 65 -0.08 2.27 5.07
C PHE A 65 -0.68 1.39 3.98
N ASP A 66 -0.07 0.24 3.67
CA ASP A 66 -0.59 -0.69 2.69
C ASP A 66 -1.94 -1.29 3.11
N GLY A 67 -2.08 -1.63 4.39
CA GLY A 67 -3.35 -2.11 4.96
C GLY A 67 -4.44 -1.04 4.88
N THR A 68 -4.09 0.21 5.15
CA THR A 68 -5.01 1.36 5.05
C THR A 68 -5.41 1.64 3.61
N ALA A 69 -4.44 1.68 2.70
CA ALA A 69 -4.69 1.89 1.28
C ALA A 69 -5.58 0.77 0.72
N GLU A 70 -5.29 -0.49 1.07
CA GLU A 70 -6.10 -1.62 0.65
C GLU A 70 -7.54 -1.55 1.18
N ALA A 71 -7.72 -1.35 2.50
CA ALA A 71 -9.04 -1.29 3.13
C ALA A 71 -9.87 -0.12 2.62
N THR A 72 -9.24 1.02 2.33
CA THR A 72 -9.91 2.23 1.84
C THR A 72 -10.25 2.11 0.36
N VAL A 73 -9.30 1.70 -0.48
CA VAL A 73 -9.51 1.61 -1.94
C VAL A 73 -10.50 0.50 -2.29
N LEU A 74 -10.33 -0.69 -1.71
CA LEU A 74 -11.24 -1.80 -2.00
C LEU A 74 -12.61 -1.62 -1.30
N GLY A 75 -12.66 -0.91 -0.18
CA GLY A 75 -13.90 -0.55 0.54
C GLY A 75 -14.60 0.71 0.04
N LEU A 76 -14.05 1.37 -0.98
CA LEU A 76 -14.49 2.69 -1.43
C LEU A 76 -15.98 2.76 -1.77
N PRO A 77 -16.60 1.77 -2.46
CA PRO A 77 -18.03 1.84 -2.75
C PRO A 77 -18.92 1.99 -1.50
N ALA A 78 -18.66 1.22 -0.44
CA ALA A 78 -19.39 1.31 0.82
C ALA A 78 -19.10 2.64 1.54
N LEU A 79 -17.84 3.08 1.55
CA LEU A 79 -17.45 4.36 2.17
C LEU A 79 -18.11 5.56 1.48
N VAL A 80 -18.24 5.53 0.15
CA VAL A 80 -19.00 6.54 -0.60
C VAL A 80 -20.47 6.51 -0.18
N GLY A 81 -21.08 5.32 -0.08
CA GLY A 81 -22.45 5.17 0.43
C GLY A 81 -22.64 5.77 1.84
N VAL A 82 -21.65 5.59 2.72
CA VAL A 82 -21.66 6.16 4.07
C VAL A 82 -21.73 7.69 4.05
N LEU A 83 -20.98 8.34 3.15
CA LEU A 83 -20.96 9.80 3.03
C LEU A 83 -22.33 10.39 2.66
N PHE A 84 -23.15 9.64 1.91
CA PHE A 84 -24.48 10.09 1.50
C PHE A 84 -25.61 9.72 2.47
N SER A 85 -25.31 9.11 3.61
CA SER A 85 -26.33 8.64 4.58
C SER A 85 -26.96 9.74 5.45
N GLY A 86 -26.35 10.94 5.51
CA GLY A 86 -26.93 12.13 6.16
C GLY A 86 -26.86 12.21 7.70
N GLY A 87 -26.35 11.18 8.40
CA GLY A 87 -26.20 11.16 9.86
C GLY A 87 -24.76 10.97 10.32
N LEU A 88 -24.43 11.40 11.55
CA LEU A 88 -23.07 11.26 12.12
C LEU A 88 -22.76 9.85 12.64
N LEU A 89 -23.77 9.05 12.98
CA LEU A 89 -23.58 7.67 13.46
C LEU A 89 -22.97 6.78 12.38
N THR A 90 -23.39 6.94 11.12
CA THR A 90 -22.90 6.18 9.97
C THR A 90 -21.38 6.34 9.76
N PRO A 91 -20.83 7.55 9.59
CA PRO A 91 -19.38 7.74 9.43
C PRO A 91 -18.62 7.38 10.70
N SER A 92 -19.19 7.55 11.90
CA SER A 92 -18.56 7.10 13.15
C SER A 92 -18.35 5.58 13.17
N ALA A 93 -19.37 4.80 12.83
CA ALA A 93 -19.26 3.34 12.74
C ALA A 93 -18.28 2.90 11.65
N ALA A 94 -18.39 3.52 10.46
CA ALA A 94 -17.49 3.23 9.35
C ALA A 94 -16.03 3.56 9.66
N LEU A 95 -15.77 4.65 10.39
CA LEU A 95 -14.42 5.03 10.85
C LEU A 95 -13.83 3.97 11.78
N GLY A 96 -14.62 3.50 12.75
CA GLY A 96 -14.19 2.41 13.63
C GLY A 96 -13.80 1.16 12.84
N ALA A 97 -14.67 0.73 11.92
CA ALA A 97 -14.38 -0.41 11.05
C ALA A 97 -13.14 -0.19 10.18
N ALA A 98 -12.96 1.00 9.60
CA ALA A 98 -11.83 1.33 8.75
C ALA A 98 -10.52 1.25 9.52
N VAL A 99 -10.45 1.89 10.69
CA VAL A 99 -9.26 1.85 11.56
C VAL A 99 -8.94 0.41 11.93
N THR A 100 -9.92 -0.37 12.38
CA THR A 100 -9.68 -1.76 12.76
C THR A 100 -9.26 -2.65 11.59
N LEU A 101 -9.86 -2.48 10.40
CA LEU A 101 -9.42 -3.17 9.18
C LEU A 101 -7.98 -2.83 8.83
N SER A 102 -7.63 -1.54 8.78
CA SER A 102 -6.28 -1.06 8.47
C SER A 102 -5.22 -1.66 9.40
N PHE A 103 -5.43 -1.55 10.71
CA PHE A 103 -4.51 -2.10 11.71
C PHE A 103 -4.49 -3.62 11.71
N GLY A 104 -5.64 -4.26 11.53
CA GLY A 104 -5.78 -5.70 11.52
C GLY A 104 -5.07 -6.36 10.35
N VAL A 105 -5.22 -5.80 9.14
CA VAL A 105 -4.50 -6.26 7.94
C VAL A 105 -3.00 -6.11 8.14
N ALA A 106 -2.55 -4.97 8.67
CA ALA A 106 -1.13 -4.73 8.95
C ALA A 106 -0.56 -5.73 9.97
N ALA A 107 -1.30 -5.99 11.05
CA ALA A 107 -0.92 -6.93 12.10
C ALA A 107 -0.86 -8.39 11.60
N PHE A 108 -1.72 -8.77 10.66
CA PHE A 108 -1.62 -10.07 10.00
C PHE A 108 -0.39 -10.16 9.09
N ARG A 109 -0.10 -9.12 8.31
CA ARG A 109 1.01 -9.10 7.34
C ARG A 109 2.39 -9.11 8.01
N ASN A 110 2.52 -8.40 9.11
CA ASN A 110 3.78 -8.36 9.86
C ASN A 110 3.97 -9.56 10.80
N GLY A 111 3.01 -10.50 10.84
CA GLY A 111 3.06 -11.69 11.69
C GLY A 111 2.76 -11.45 13.18
N SER A 112 2.39 -10.22 13.58
CA SER A 112 2.00 -9.92 14.97
C SER A 112 0.70 -10.60 15.37
N LEU A 113 -0.16 -10.91 14.39
CA LEU A 113 -1.39 -11.65 14.60
C LEU A 113 -1.31 -13.04 13.96
N ALA A 114 -1.02 -14.06 14.77
CA ALA A 114 -0.97 -15.46 14.34
C ALA A 114 -2.27 -16.20 14.68
N PHE A 115 -3.38 -15.80 14.06
CA PHE A 115 -4.69 -16.43 14.29
C PHE A 115 -5.20 -17.11 13.01
N GLY A 116 -5.38 -18.44 13.08
CA GLY A 116 -5.94 -19.21 11.98
C GLY A 116 -5.02 -19.30 10.75
N PRO A 117 -5.58 -19.48 9.55
CA PRO A 117 -4.81 -19.50 8.32
C PRO A 117 -4.06 -18.18 8.07
N GLY A 118 -2.95 -18.27 7.36
CA GLY A 118 -2.20 -17.08 6.96
C GLY A 118 -3.04 -16.12 6.13
N TRP A 119 -2.72 -14.83 6.22
CA TRP A 119 -3.37 -13.81 5.40
C TRP A 119 -3.14 -14.13 3.91
N PRO A 120 -4.20 -14.14 3.07
CA PRO A 120 -4.05 -14.50 1.66
C PRO A 120 -3.02 -13.62 0.92
N PRO A 121 -2.29 -14.15 -0.07
CA PRO A 121 -1.37 -13.34 -0.87
C PRO A 121 -2.15 -12.34 -1.74
N PHE A 122 -1.48 -11.28 -2.18
CA PHE A 122 -2.08 -10.33 -3.11
C PHE A 122 -2.14 -10.93 -4.52
N SER A 123 -3.36 -11.10 -5.06
CA SER A 123 -3.63 -11.51 -6.45
C SER A 123 -4.93 -10.87 -6.92
N LEU A 124 -5.18 -10.78 -8.23
CA LEU A 124 -6.44 -10.21 -8.75
C LEU A 124 -7.69 -10.90 -8.19
N PHE A 125 -7.63 -12.23 -8.03
CA PHE A 125 -8.71 -13.00 -7.45
C PHE A 125 -8.95 -12.60 -5.99
N TYR A 126 -7.91 -12.59 -5.15
CA TYR A 126 -8.06 -12.19 -3.74
C TYR A 126 -8.38 -10.71 -3.58
N ALA A 127 -7.96 -9.85 -4.50
CA ALA A 127 -8.38 -8.45 -4.52
C ALA A 127 -9.90 -8.36 -4.69
N ALA A 128 -10.50 -9.11 -5.63
CA ALA A 128 -11.96 -9.15 -5.79
C ALA A 128 -12.68 -9.69 -4.55
N VAL A 129 -12.17 -10.76 -3.93
CA VAL A 129 -12.74 -11.33 -2.70
C VAL A 129 -12.66 -10.31 -1.55
N ARG A 130 -11.53 -9.61 -1.39
CA ARG A 130 -11.34 -8.55 -0.40
C ARG A 130 -12.26 -7.37 -0.65
N THR A 131 -12.45 -6.94 -1.89
CA THR A 131 -13.40 -5.90 -2.25
C THR A 131 -14.78 -6.26 -1.72
N VAL A 132 -15.29 -7.45 -2.04
CA VAL A 132 -16.60 -7.87 -1.54
C VAL A 132 -16.60 -7.92 -0.01
N TRP A 133 -15.58 -8.51 0.60
CA TRP A 133 -15.50 -8.69 2.05
C TRP A 133 -15.46 -7.36 2.83
N TYR A 134 -14.62 -6.41 2.43
CA TYR A 134 -14.50 -5.13 3.09
C TYR A 134 -15.78 -4.30 2.95
N ASN A 135 -16.38 -4.29 1.76
CA ASN A 135 -17.67 -3.61 1.58
C ASN A 135 -18.76 -4.23 2.47
N LEU A 136 -18.81 -5.56 2.58
CA LEU A 136 -19.71 -6.24 3.52
C LEU A 136 -19.43 -5.85 4.98
N ALA A 137 -18.16 -5.79 5.39
CA ALA A 137 -17.78 -5.39 6.74
C ALA A 137 -18.22 -3.94 7.06
N TYR A 138 -18.01 -3.01 6.13
CA TYR A 138 -18.47 -1.62 6.29
C TYR A 138 -19.99 -1.52 6.37
N VAL A 139 -20.70 -2.19 5.46
CA VAL A 139 -22.18 -2.25 5.47
C VAL A 139 -22.67 -2.83 6.79
N ALA A 140 -22.10 -3.95 7.25
CA ALA A 140 -22.46 -4.57 8.51
C ALA A 140 -22.19 -3.66 9.71
N ALA A 141 -21.06 -2.94 9.74
CA ALA A 141 -20.75 -1.99 10.80
C ALA A 141 -21.78 -0.86 10.86
N VAL A 142 -22.09 -0.29 9.70
CA VAL A 142 -23.00 0.85 9.56
C VAL A 142 -24.45 0.46 9.90
N TYR A 143 -24.99 -0.55 9.22
CA TYR A 143 -26.38 -0.97 9.43
C TYR A 143 -26.56 -1.71 10.76
N GLY A 144 -25.51 -2.35 11.30
CA GLY A 144 -25.52 -2.90 12.64
C GLY A 144 -25.67 -1.81 13.70
N VAL A 145 -24.90 -0.72 13.60
CA VAL A 145 -25.03 0.42 14.52
C VAL A 145 -26.38 1.10 14.36
N ILE A 146 -26.76 1.52 13.15
CA ILE A 146 -27.99 2.27 12.90
C ILE A 146 -29.22 1.42 13.19
N GLY A 147 -29.26 0.19 12.66
CA GLY A 147 -30.40 -0.71 12.78
C GLY A 147 -30.64 -1.22 14.20
N SER A 148 -29.63 -1.17 15.07
CA SER A 148 -29.80 -1.55 16.48
C SER A 148 -30.68 -0.57 17.27
N GLY A 149 -30.72 0.71 16.88
CA GLY A 149 -31.38 1.77 17.65
C GLY A 149 -30.75 2.05 19.02
N LEU A 150 -29.57 1.49 19.32
CA LEU A 150 -28.92 1.59 20.63
C LEU A 150 -28.03 2.83 20.79
N PHE A 151 -27.83 3.59 19.72
CA PHE A 151 -26.86 4.70 19.68
C PHE A 151 -27.55 6.02 19.37
N GLU A 152 -27.14 7.05 20.08
CA GLU A 152 -27.63 8.42 19.89
C GLU A 152 -26.56 9.29 19.24
N SER A 153 -26.98 10.37 18.57
CA SER A 153 -26.07 11.35 17.96
C SER A 153 -25.42 12.32 18.97
N THR A 154 -25.16 11.84 20.20
CA THR A 154 -24.43 12.56 21.24
C THR A 154 -22.94 12.21 21.18
N PRO A 155 -22.02 13.01 21.73
CA PRO A 155 -20.58 12.71 21.69
C PRO A 155 -20.21 11.32 22.21
N SER A 156 -20.85 10.87 23.30
CA SER A 156 -20.66 9.51 23.84
C SER A 156 -21.25 8.44 22.93
N GLY A 157 -22.43 8.67 22.34
CA GLY A 157 -23.05 7.75 21.39
C GLY A 157 -22.23 7.58 20.11
N LEU A 158 -21.62 8.65 19.60
CA LEU A 158 -20.68 8.58 18.47
C LEU A 158 -19.41 7.80 18.83
N ALA A 159 -18.85 7.99 20.03
CA ALA A 159 -17.71 7.21 20.48
C ALA A 159 -18.03 5.71 20.59
N LEU A 160 -19.21 5.38 21.13
CA LEU A 160 -19.69 3.99 21.20
C LEU A 160 -19.94 3.40 19.81
N ALA A 161 -20.46 4.20 18.87
CA ALA A 161 -20.63 3.78 17.47
C ALA A 161 -19.28 3.45 16.80
N ILE A 162 -18.23 4.24 17.07
CA ILE A 162 -16.85 3.93 16.63
C ILE A 162 -16.40 2.59 17.20
N VAL A 163 -16.57 2.36 18.50
CA VAL A 163 -16.17 1.09 19.14
C VAL A 163 -16.94 -0.09 18.56
N ALA A 164 -18.26 0.06 18.36
CA ALA A 164 -19.10 -0.98 17.77
C ALA A 164 -18.69 -1.30 16.31
N GLY A 165 -18.45 -0.26 15.50
CA GLY A 165 -17.94 -0.43 14.15
C GLY A 165 -16.56 -1.10 14.13
N GLY A 166 -15.68 -0.72 15.05
CA GLY A 166 -14.38 -1.37 15.25
C GLY A 166 -14.51 -2.84 15.62
N ALA A 167 -15.46 -3.21 16.48
CA ALA A 167 -15.72 -4.61 16.81
C ALA A 167 -16.16 -5.43 15.58
N VAL A 168 -17.01 -4.86 14.72
CA VAL A 168 -17.36 -5.49 13.43
C VAL A 168 -16.15 -5.61 12.52
N GLY A 169 -15.31 -4.57 12.44
CA GLY A 169 -14.04 -4.61 11.72
C GLY A 169 -13.11 -5.72 12.24
N ALA A 170 -13.01 -5.90 13.55
CA ALA A 170 -12.20 -6.94 14.17
C ALA A 170 -12.70 -8.33 13.79
N VAL A 171 -14.02 -8.55 13.87
CA VAL A 171 -14.63 -9.82 13.43
C VAL A 171 -14.34 -10.07 11.95
N ALA A 172 -14.49 -9.06 11.09
CA ALA A 172 -14.21 -9.17 9.67
C ALA A 172 -12.75 -9.53 9.37
N VAL A 173 -11.79 -8.91 10.08
CA VAL A 173 -10.36 -9.22 9.97
C VAL A 173 -10.07 -10.66 10.40
N LEU A 174 -10.60 -11.07 11.56
CA LEU A 174 -10.33 -12.39 12.14
C LEU A 174 -10.93 -13.54 11.32
N THR A 175 -12.06 -13.28 10.65
CA THR A 175 -12.78 -14.30 9.86
C THR A 175 -12.34 -14.35 8.40
N PHE A 176 -11.72 -13.29 7.87
CA PHE A 176 -11.33 -13.22 6.46
C PHE A 176 -10.44 -14.38 5.98
N PRO A 177 -9.38 -14.83 6.69
CA PRO A 177 -8.54 -15.93 6.22
C PRO A 177 -9.33 -17.23 5.99
N PHE A 178 -10.34 -17.49 6.82
CA PHE A 178 -11.21 -18.66 6.68
C PHE A 178 -12.12 -18.54 5.46
N VAL A 179 -12.69 -17.35 5.24
CA VAL A 179 -13.52 -17.07 4.06
C VAL A 179 -12.71 -17.24 2.78
N ALA A 180 -11.52 -16.64 2.73
CA ALA A 180 -10.64 -16.73 1.57
C ALA A 180 -10.27 -18.19 1.23
N ASN A 181 -9.95 -19.00 2.24
CA ASN A 181 -9.69 -20.42 2.04
C ASN A 181 -10.93 -21.19 1.58
N GLY A 182 -12.11 -20.85 2.10
CA GLY A 182 -13.37 -21.45 1.66
C GLY A 182 -13.65 -21.15 0.20
N VAL A 183 -13.47 -19.90 -0.24
CA VAL A 183 -13.65 -19.50 -1.64
C VAL A 183 -12.62 -20.19 -2.55
N GLU A 184 -11.35 -20.26 -2.13
CA GLU A 184 -10.31 -20.96 -2.89
C GLU A 184 -10.60 -22.47 -3.01
N SER A 185 -11.13 -23.09 -1.95
CA SER A 185 -11.53 -24.50 -1.98
C SER A 185 -12.69 -24.73 -2.96
N ALA A 186 -13.70 -23.84 -2.95
CA ALA A 186 -14.84 -23.92 -3.86
C ALA A 186 -14.44 -23.71 -5.32
N ARG A 187 -13.42 -22.89 -5.59
CA ARG A 187 -12.88 -22.66 -6.94
C ARG A 187 -12.22 -23.90 -7.56
N ARG A 188 -11.74 -24.84 -6.74
CA ARG A 188 -11.02 -26.04 -7.19
C ARG A 188 -11.94 -27.23 -7.46
N LEU A 189 -13.22 -27.13 -7.10
CA LEU A 189 -14.26 -28.13 -7.39
C LEU A 189 -14.85 -27.90 -8.78
#